data_AF-A0A5N5CUR9-F1
#
_entry.id   AF-A0A5N5CUR9-F1
#
_cell.length_a   1.000
_cell.length_b   1.000
_cell.length_c   1.000
_cell.angle_alpha   90.00
_cell.angle_beta   90.00
_cell.angle_gamma   90.00
#
_symmetry.space_group_name_H-M   'P 1'
#
loop_
_entity.id
_entity.type
_entity.pdbx_description
1 polymer ?
#
loop_
_entity_poly.entity_id
_entity_poly.type
_entity_poly.pdbx_seq_one_letter_code
_entity_poly.pdbx_strand_id
1 'polypeptide(L)'
;MSSTESKPTDPEATAEATSEAVEETSKPQAAEEHDESSGDEETPAAAEGAGPAAAKKKKKKSKKKKIKDALVGTSNAEASSSSAPPKQQLSREQLDALMAANPALKSEFDKMSEQQVQELLKNLSVSDLLTGLTIGSKNAKDMASYKFWQTQPVPSFDDPKLKVEDGPIKVIDKERVPKEPSPLVEGFEWVTMNLEDEKELEEVYDLLTHHYVEDDEAMFRFNYSASFLNWALKAPGWRDIWHVGVRATQSRKLVAFISGIPVKLRVRQNLINSVEINFLCVHKKLRSKRLAPTLIKEITRRCYLNDIFQAIYTAGVILPTPVATCRYFHRSIDWEKLYDVGFSPLPHGSTRQRQVLKYKLPERTSTNGLRPMEAKDADQVKDLLTRYLARTHLAQEFSKEEVEHWFINKEKDADKQVVWAYVVEDASSGKITDFFSFYCLESTVIRDQGKGNRVVRAAYLYYYATEVAFTGDQKELKVRLNALMKDALTLAKKAKFDVLNALTLLDNPLFLEEQKFGAGDGQLHYYLYNYRTALIPGGVNDKNLPSDKHMGGVGVVML
;
A
#
# COMPACT_ATOMS: atom_id res chain seq x y z
N MET A 1 -6.82 -3.67 8.81
CA MET A 1 -7.87 -4.71 9.04
C MET A 1 -7.93 -5.04 10.53
N SER A 2 -9.05 -4.76 11.22
CA SER A 2 -9.21 -5.13 12.64
C SER A 2 -9.60 -6.60 12.77
N SER A 3 -8.77 -7.38 13.47
CA SER A 3 -8.90 -8.82 13.63
C SER A 3 -9.57 -9.19 14.95
N THR A 4 -10.83 -9.63 14.88
CA THR A 4 -11.44 -10.51 15.89
C THR A 4 -12.36 -11.48 15.15
N GLU A 5 -11.92 -12.74 15.01
CA GLU A 5 -12.76 -13.81 14.47
C GLU A 5 -13.57 -14.46 15.60
N SER A 6 -14.88 -14.52 15.38
CA SER A 6 -15.86 -15.27 16.17
C SER A 6 -16.06 -16.69 15.61
N LYS A 7 -16.70 -17.54 16.41
CA LYS A 7 -16.97 -18.99 16.24
C LYS A 7 -17.75 -19.38 14.95
N PRO A 8 -17.91 -20.70 14.65
CA PRO A 8 -18.43 -21.21 13.37
C PRO A 8 -19.77 -20.58 12.95
N THR A 9 -19.95 -20.48 11.63
CA THR A 9 -21.09 -19.84 10.96
C THR A 9 -22.42 -20.40 11.42
N ASP A 10 -23.21 -19.54 12.04
CA ASP A 10 -24.65 -19.73 12.23
C ASP A 10 -25.36 -19.27 10.93
N PRO A 11 -26.13 -20.13 10.25
CA PRO A 11 -26.87 -19.77 9.04
C PRO A 11 -27.88 -18.63 9.28
N GLU A 12 -28.47 -18.53 10.47
CA GLU A 12 -29.41 -17.45 10.84
C GLU A 12 -28.71 -16.09 10.90
N ALA A 13 -27.53 -16.01 11.53
CA ALA A 13 -26.72 -14.80 11.60
C ALA A 13 -26.07 -14.40 10.25
N THR A 14 -26.26 -15.22 9.21
CA THR A 14 -25.81 -14.92 7.85
C THR A 14 -26.99 -14.43 7.02
N ALA A 15 -28.18 -15.01 7.20
CA ALA A 15 -29.42 -14.50 6.62
C ALA A 15 -29.76 -13.08 7.13
N GLU A 16 -29.63 -12.81 8.43
CA GLU A 16 -29.94 -11.50 9.04
C GLU A 16 -28.96 -10.40 8.60
N ALA A 17 -27.67 -10.72 8.49
CA ALA A 17 -26.67 -9.81 7.94
C ALA A 17 -26.88 -9.56 6.42
N THR A 18 -27.52 -10.50 5.72
CA THR A 18 -27.87 -10.37 4.31
C THR A 18 -29.11 -9.50 4.14
N SER A 19 -30.14 -9.66 4.97
CA SER A 19 -31.32 -8.77 4.97
C SER A 19 -30.95 -7.34 5.34
N GLU A 20 -30.13 -7.10 6.37
CA GLU A 20 -29.68 -5.74 6.74
C GLU A 20 -28.76 -5.11 5.68
N ALA A 21 -27.97 -5.90 4.96
CA ALA A 21 -27.15 -5.39 3.86
C ALA A 21 -27.99 -5.06 2.62
N VAL A 22 -29.11 -5.77 2.41
CA VAL A 22 -30.05 -5.51 1.32
C VAL A 22 -30.93 -4.29 1.63
N GLU A 23 -31.41 -4.14 2.85
CA GLU A 23 -32.33 -3.07 3.28
C GLU A 23 -31.70 -1.67 3.28
N GLU A 24 -30.39 -1.57 3.56
CA GLU A 24 -29.65 -0.30 3.49
C GLU A 24 -29.35 0.11 2.04
N THR A 25 -29.44 -0.83 1.10
CA THR A 25 -29.11 -0.61 -0.32
C THR A 25 -30.32 -0.38 -1.22
N SER A 26 -31.53 -0.59 -0.70
CA SER A 26 -32.79 -0.36 -1.39
C SER A 26 -33.42 1.01 -1.11
N LYS A 27 -32.77 1.88 -0.32
CA LYS A 27 -33.20 3.27 -0.12
C LYS A 27 -32.54 4.22 -1.13
N PRO A 28 -33.30 4.97 -1.94
CA PRO A 28 -32.74 6.09 -2.70
C PRO A 28 -32.36 7.21 -1.71
N GLN A 29 -31.09 7.64 -1.72
CA GLN A 29 -30.66 8.81 -0.95
C GLN A 29 -31.16 10.07 -1.66
N ALA A 30 -32.25 10.63 -1.14
CA ALA A 30 -32.69 11.98 -1.48
C ALA A 30 -31.70 12.99 -0.91
N ALA A 31 -31.35 13.99 -1.72
CA ALA A 31 -30.63 15.17 -1.30
C ALA A 31 -31.42 15.89 -0.20
N GLU A 32 -30.83 16.12 0.96
CA GLU A 32 -31.40 17.04 1.95
C GLU A 32 -31.03 18.47 1.54
N GLU A 33 -32.04 19.19 1.06
CA GLU A 33 -32.01 20.62 0.84
C GLU A 33 -31.78 21.37 2.16
N HIS A 34 -30.97 22.43 2.06
CA HIS A 34 -30.79 23.47 3.06
C HIS A 34 -32.15 24.10 3.43
N ASP A 35 -32.43 24.22 4.72
CA ASP A 35 -33.29 25.29 5.21
C ASP A 35 -32.65 25.96 6.43
N GLU A 36 -32.53 27.29 6.34
CA GLU A 36 -31.97 28.18 7.35
C GLU A 36 -33.06 28.56 8.35
N SER A 37 -32.77 28.48 9.65
CA SER A 37 -33.42 29.40 10.60
C SER A 37 -32.60 29.61 11.87
N SER A 38 -32.43 30.89 12.16
CA SER A 38 -31.73 31.58 13.24
C SER A 38 -32.32 31.36 14.65
N GLY A 39 -31.52 31.57 15.70
CA GLY A 39 -32.05 31.98 17.01
C GLY A 39 -31.13 31.72 18.21
N ASP A 40 -30.83 32.80 18.94
CA ASP A 40 -29.82 33.00 19.99
C ASP A 40 -30.03 32.34 21.38
N GLU A 41 -28.88 32.27 22.08
CA GLU A 41 -28.58 32.54 23.50
C GLU A 41 -28.98 31.64 24.72
N GLU A 42 -27.96 31.56 25.60
CA GLU A 42 -27.90 31.37 27.06
C GLU A 42 -27.88 29.98 27.76
N THR A 43 -26.93 29.92 28.71
CA THR A 43 -26.42 28.85 29.59
C THR A 43 -27.31 28.55 30.84
N PRO A 44 -26.86 27.76 31.85
CA PRO A 44 -26.48 26.34 31.89
C PRO A 44 -27.27 25.54 32.98
N ALA A 45 -27.45 24.22 32.83
CA ALA A 45 -27.89 23.37 33.95
C ALA A 45 -27.31 21.94 33.88
N ALA A 46 -26.96 21.41 35.04
CA ALA A 46 -26.18 20.20 35.26
C ALA A 46 -27.05 18.94 35.48
N ALA A 47 -26.39 17.79 35.25
CA ALA A 47 -26.74 16.43 35.72
C ALA A 47 -28.00 15.81 35.07
N GLU A 48 -28.10 14.54 34.68
CA GLU A 48 -27.45 13.28 35.04
C GLU A 48 -27.86 12.24 33.97
N GLY A 49 -26.99 11.30 33.59
CA GLY A 49 -27.39 10.20 32.70
C GLY A 49 -26.31 9.62 31.78
N ALA A 50 -25.14 9.24 32.30
CA ALA A 50 -24.12 8.54 31.50
C ALA A 50 -24.16 7.02 31.77
N GLY A 51 -24.65 6.26 30.79
CA GLY A 51 -24.69 4.80 30.82
C GLY A 51 -23.30 4.11 30.88
N PRO A 52 -23.28 2.80 31.18
CA PRO A 52 -22.07 2.02 31.55
C PRO A 52 -20.98 1.93 30.46
N ALA A 53 -21.27 2.34 29.21
CA ALA A 53 -20.32 2.37 28.11
C ALA A 53 -19.32 3.56 28.21
N ALA A 54 -19.75 4.72 28.73
CA ALA A 54 -18.90 5.91 28.87
C ALA A 54 -17.85 5.77 29.98
N ALA A 55 -18.22 5.09 31.08
CA ALA A 55 -17.32 4.78 32.19
C ALA A 55 -16.18 3.82 31.79
N LYS A 56 -16.47 2.83 30.91
CA LYS A 56 -15.45 1.91 30.36
C LYS A 56 -14.45 2.62 29.42
N LYS A 57 -14.89 3.59 28.62
CA LYS A 57 -14.00 4.41 27.76
C LYS A 57 -13.11 5.36 28.58
N LYS A 58 -13.63 6.02 29.63
CA LYS A 58 -12.84 6.87 30.55
C LYS A 58 -11.77 6.05 31.32
N LYS A 59 -12.11 4.84 31.79
CA LYS A 59 -11.14 3.93 32.46
C LYS A 59 -10.01 3.46 31.52
N LYS A 60 -10.30 3.16 30.24
CA LYS A 60 -9.27 2.79 29.24
C LYS A 60 -8.33 3.96 28.88
N LYS A 61 -8.87 5.18 28.79
CA LYS A 61 -8.07 6.41 28.52
C LYS A 61 -7.15 6.77 29.70
N SER A 62 -7.64 6.61 30.92
CA SER A 62 -6.87 6.78 32.17
C SER A 62 -5.71 5.79 32.30
N LYS A 63 -5.93 4.50 31.99
CA LYS A 63 -4.87 3.48 31.97
C LYS A 63 -3.77 3.76 30.92
N LYS A 64 -4.12 4.17 29.70
CA LYS A 64 -3.14 4.54 28.66
C LYS A 64 -2.30 5.77 29.04
N LYS A 65 -2.89 6.77 29.70
CA LYS A 65 -2.16 7.95 30.19
C LYS A 65 -1.18 7.58 31.32
N LYS A 66 -1.61 6.76 32.29
CA LYS A 66 -0.72 6.25 33.36
C LYS A 66 0.46 5.43 32.85
N ILE A 67 0.28 4.65 31.77
CA ILE A 67 1.36 3.87 31.14
C ILE A 67 2.37 4.79 30.44
N LYS A 68 1.89 5.86 29.78
CA LYS A 68 2.75 6.86 29.14
C LYS A 68 3.58 7.64 30.17
N ASP A 69 2.98 8.01 31.29
CA ASP A 69 3.65 8.76 32.36
C ASP A 69 4.69 7.89 33.10
N ALA A 70 4.44 6.58 33.24
CA ALA A 70 5.38 5.62 33.84
C ALA A 70 6.58 5.26 32.94
N LEU A 71 6.40 5.31 31.61
CA LEU A 71 7.45 4.98 30.63
C LEU A 71 8.45 6.11 30.38
N VAL A 72 8.06 7.37 30.62
CA VAL A 72 8.89 8.53 30.27
C VAL A 72 9.67 9.10 31.46
N GLY A 73 9.23 8.83 32.69
CA GLY A 73 9.89 9.35 33.90
C GLY A 73 9.76 10.87 34.02
N THR A 74 9.18 11.35 35.12
CA THR A 74 9.24 12.77 35.48
C THR A 74 10.66 13.12 35.92
N SER A 75 11.44 13.82 35.10
CA SER A 75 12.66 14.49 35.54
C SER A 75 12.80 15.87 34.91
N ASN A 76 12.63 16.89 35.76
CA ASN A 76 13.24 18.21 35.61
C ASN A 76 14.77 18.07 35.72
N ALA A 77 15.54 18.45 34.70
CA ALA A 77 16.94 18.88 34.84
C ALA A 77 17.43 19.57 33.55
N GLU A 78 18.27 20.59 33.74
CA GLU A 78 18.76 21.58 32.78
C GLU A 78 19.73 21.06 31.70
N ALA A 79 19.96 21.90 30.70
CA ALA A 79 20.66 21.63 29.44
C ALA A 79 22.19 21.41 29.54
N SER A 80 22.75 20.55 28.67
CA SER A 80 24.06 20.78 28.03
C SER A 80 24.23 19.92 26.75
N SER A 81 25.14 20.38 25.89
CA SER A 81 25.33 20.06 24.47
C SER A 81 26.10 18.78 24.15
N SER A 82 25.83 18.23 22.96
CA SER A 82 26.65 17.33 22.13
C SER A 82 26.76 15.84 22.50
N SER A 83 26.78 15.01 21.45
CA SER A 83 26.91 13.53 21.38
C SER A 83 25.63 12.71 21.60
N ALA A 84 25.53 11.59 20.87
CA ALA A 84 24.37 10.71 20.74
C ALA A 84 23.79 10.24 22.09
N PRO A 85 22.46 9.99 22.21
CA PRO A 85 21.89 9.53 23.47
C PRO A 85 22.46 8.15 23.85
N PRO A 86 22.88 7.93 25.10
CA PRO A 86 23.40 6.65 25.55
C PRO A 86 22.26 5.62 25.61
N LYS A 87 22.61 4.33 25.42
CA LYS A 87 21.68 3.20 25.60
C LYS A 87 21.13 3.21 27.04
N GLN A 88 19.96 3.81 27.25
CA GLN A 88 19.30 3.86 28.54
C GLN A 88 18.69 2.48 28.85
N GLN A 89 19.25 1.78 29.84
CA GLN A 89 18.73 0.49 30.32
C GLN A 89 17.40 0.71 31.05
N LEU A 90 16.37 -0.10 30.74
CA LEU A 90 15.08 -0.05 31.44
C LEU A 90 15.26 -0.43 32.92
N SER A 91 14.60 0.30 33.83
CA SER A 91 14.56 -0.07 35.24
C SER A 91 13.64 -1.28 35.47
N ARG A 92 13.89 -2.04 36.54
CA ARG A 92 13.11 -3.25 36.89
C ARG A 92 11.61 -2.95 37.06
N GLU A 93 11.27 -1.76 37.54
CA GLU A 93 9.89 -1.28 37.69
C GLU A 93 9.20 -0.98 36.35
N GLN A 94 9.95 -0.48 35.35
CA GLN A 94 9.42 -0.24 34.00
C GLN A 94 9.17 -1.56 33.26
N LEU A 95 9.97 -2.59 33.54
CA LEU A 95 9.81 -3.93 33.00
C LEU A 95 8.52 -4.61 33.50
N ASP A 96 8.26 -4.52 34.81
CA ASP A 96 7.06 -5.09 35.43
C ASP A 96 5.78 -4.40 34.91
N ALA A 97 5.84 -3.08 34.68
CA ALA A 97 4.75 -2.34 34.06
C ALA A 97 4.50 -2.75 32.59
N LEU A 98 5.56 -3.06 31.83
CA LEU A 98 5.47 -3.52 30.44
C LEU A 98 4.87 -4.94 30.35
N MET A 99 5.29 -5.85 31.23
CA MET A 99 4.76 -7.22 31.33
C MET A 99 3.30 -7.25 31.80
N ALA A 100 2.92 -6.35 32.71
CA ALA A 100 1.52 -6.20 33.14
C ALA A 100 0.62 -5.61 32.05
N ALA A 101 1.17 -4.81 31.13
CA ALA A 101 0.44 -4.19 30.04
C ALA A 101 0.29 -5.11 28.80
N ASN A 102 1.11 -6.15 28.68
CA ASN A 102 1.09 -7.07 27.53
C ASN A 102 1.20 -8.55 27.95
N PRO A 103 0.06 -9.27 28.08
CA PRO A 103 0.01 -10.66 28.52
C PRO A 103 0.78 -11.63 27.61
N ALA A 104 0.92 -11.33 26.31
CA ALA A 104 1.66 -12.15 25.36
C ALA A 104 3.18 -12.06 25.58
N LEU A 105 3.68 -10.84 25.88
CA LEU A 105 5.08 -10.64 26.25
C LEU A 105 5.41 -11.45 27.51
N LYS A 106 4.55 -11.37 28.53
CA LYS A 106 4.73 -12.13 29.77
C LYS A 106 4.86 -13.64 29.51
N SER A 107 4.04 -14.20 28.61
CA SER A 107 4.11 -15.63 28.25
C SER A 107 5.36 -16.04 27.45
N GLU A 108 6.05 -15.10 26.82
CA GLU A 108 7.34 -15.34 26.16
C GLU A 108 8.52 -15.19 27.14
N PHE A 109 8.47 -14.19 28.03
CA PHE A 109 9.47 -14.02 29.09
C PHE A 109 9.44 -15.19 30.09
N ASP A 110 8.27 -15.75 30.39
CA ASP A 110 8.12 -16.95 31.23
C ASP A 110 8.72 -18.23 30.59
N LYS A 111 8.98 -18.23 29.28
CA LYS A 111 9.60 -19.35 28.54
C LYS A 111 11.11 -19.21 28.39
N MET A 112 11.68 -18.07 28.79
CA MET A 112 13.11 -17.78 28.67
C MET A 112 13.79 -17.83 30.03
N SER A 113 15.06 -18.23 30.07
CA SER A 113 15.85 -18.16 31.31
C SER A 113 16.18 -16.72 31.67
N GLU A 114 16.38 -16.43 32.96
CA GLU A 114 16.69 -15.06 33.44
C GLU A 114 17.93 -14.45 32.74
N GLN A 115 18.88 -15.28 32.30
CA GLN A 115 20.07 -14.83 31.57
C GLN A 115 19.74 -14.41 30.13
N GLN A 116 18.89 -15.15 29.43
CA GLN A 116 18.42 -14.81 28.08
C GLN A 116 17.57 -13.54 28.08
N VAL A 117 16.75 -13.37 29.12
CA VAL A 117 15.93 -12.17 29.35
C VAL A 117 16.82 -10.94 29.55
N GLN A 118 17.88 -11.04 30.35
CA GLN A 118 18.81 -9.93 30.57
C GLN A 118 19.65 -9.57 29.33
N GLU A 119 19.99 -10.55 28.50
CA GLU A 119 20.75 -10.33 27.27
C GLU A 119 19.91 -9.66 26.18
N LEU A 120 18.64 -10.06 26.03
CA LEU A 120 17.67 -9.38 25.18
C LEU A 120 17.56 -7.91 25.61
N LEU A 121 17.34 -7.66 26.90
CA LEU A 121 17.11 -6.32 27.44
C LEU A 121 18.33 -5.40 27.33
N LYS A 122 19.56 -5.94 27.33
CA LYS A 122 20.78 -5.16 27.07
C LYS A 122 20.90 -4.68 25.62
N ASN A 123 20.25 -5.37 24.69
CA ASN A 123 20.36 -5.12 23.25
C ASN A 123 19.17 -4.34 22.67
N LEU A 124 18.14 -4.06 23.47
CA LEU A 124 16.91 -3.40 23.04
C LEU A 124 16.88 -1.92 23.45
N SER A 125 16.72 -1.03 22.48
CA SER A 125 16.46 0.38 22.76
C SER A 125 14.95 0.65 22.86
N VAL A 126 14.55 1.64 23.67
CA VAL A 126 13.15 2.08 23.80
C VAL A 126 12.56 2.52 22.45
N SER A 127 13.40 3.03 21.53
CA SER A 127 13.02 3.33 20.15
C SER A 127 12.67 2.09 19.32
N ASP A 128 13.32 0.94 19.56
CA ASP A 128 13.06 -0.30 18.81
C ASP A 128 11.74 -0.96 19.23
N LEU A 129 11.35 -0.78 20.49
CA LEU A 129 10.06 -1.22 21.05
C LEU A 129 8.88 -0.37 20.55
N LEU A 130 9.12 0.91 20.24
CA LEU A 130 8.12 1.85 19.71
C LEU A 130 7.95 1.74 18.19
N THR A 131 9.01 1.37 17.47
CA THR A 131 9.01 1.17 16.00
C THR A 131 8.59 -0.23 15.59
N GLY A 132 8.41 -1.16 16.54
CA GLY A 132 7.86 -2.50 16.29
C GLY A 132 8.82 -3.46 15.58
N LEU A 133 10.13 -3.15 15.56
CA LEU A 133 11.08 -3.83 14.69
C LEU A 133 11.93 -4.92 15.35
N THR A 134 11.98 -5.11 16.67
CA THR A 134 12.89 -6.13 17.24
C THR A 134 12.45 -6.92 18.49
N ILE A 135 11.16 -6.92 18.86
CA ILE A 135 10.63 -7.96 19.78
C ILE A 135 9.27 -8.39 19.30
N GLY A 136 9.15 -9.66 18.92
CA GLY A 136 7.85 -10.31 18.69
C GLY A 136 6.98 -9.52 17.72
N SER A 137 7.31 -9.63 16.43
CA SER A 137 6.39 -9.49 15.31
C SER A 137 4.95 -9.12 15.68
N LYS A 138 4.68 -7.82 15.91
CA LYS A 138 3.32 -7.37 16.24
C LYS A 138 2.31 -7.62 15.11
N ASN A 139 2.76 -8.12 13.95
CA ASN A 139 1.92 -8.60 12.84
C ASN A 139 2.26 -10.01 12.32
N ALA A 140 3.39 -10.63 12.67
CA ALA A 140 3.64 -12.03 12.29
C ALA A 140 3.15 -12.91 13.42
N LYS A 141 1.90 -13.36 13.27
CA LYS A 141 1.45 -14.53 14.02
C LYS A 141 2.22 -15.75 13.50
N ASP A 142 2.43 -16.77 14.31
CA ASP A 142 3.00 -18.06 13.88
C ASP A 142 2.27 -18.58 12.63
N MET A 143 2.95 -19.29 11.71
CA MET A 143 2.33 -19.95 10.55
C MET A 143 1.06 -20.69 10.93
N ALA A 144 1.05 -21.35 12.10
CA ALA A 144 -0.07 -22.06 12.70
C ALA A 144 -1.37 -21.23 12.80
N SER A 145 -1.27 -19.91 12.85
CA SER A 145 -2.41 -18.98 12.91
C SER A 145 -3.02 -18.67 11.54
N TYR A 146 -2.29 -18.84 10.43
CA TYR A 146 -2.74 -18.55 9.08
C TYR A 146 -3.34 -19.79 8.40
N LYS A 147 -4.48 -20.27 8.91
CA LYS A 147 -5.15 -21.51 8.46
C LYS A 147 -5.34 -21.61 6.93
N PHE A 148 -5.65 -20.51 6.26
CA PHE A 148 -5.79 -20.50 4.80
C PHE A 148 -4.44 -20.63 4.11
N TRP A 149 -3.48 -19.75 4.41
CA TRP A 149 -2.18 -19.68 3.74
C TRP A 149 -1.32 -20.93 3.93
N GLN A 150 -1.48 -21.65 5.05
CA GLN A 150 -0.86 -22.97 5.24
C GLN A 150 -1.19 -23.99 4.14
N THR A 151 -2.36 -23.87 3.52
CA THR A 151 -2.81 -24.79 2.45
C THR A 151 -2.41 -24.32 1.07
N GLN A 152 -1.87 -23.10 0.95
CA GLN A 152 -1.53 -22.49 -0.32
C GLN A 152 -0.06 -22.77 -0.67
N PRO A 153 0.30 -22.79 -1.97
CA PRO A 153 1.67 -22.95 -2.42
C PRO A 153 2.45 -21.64 -2.22
N VAL A 154 2.68 -21.27 -0.96
CA VAL A 154 3.49 -20.12 -0.55
C VAL A 154 4.54 -20.60 0.46
N PRO A 155 5.74 -20.00 0.49
CA PRO A 155 6.75 -20.37 1.48
C PRO A 155 6.28 -20.08 2.91
N SER A 156 6.72 -20.90 3.87
CA SER A 156 6.61 -20.59 5.29
C SER A 156 7.73 -19.65 5.73
N PHE A 157 7.53 -18.94 6.85
CA PHE A 157 8.55 -18.00 7.37
C PHE A 157 9.90 -18.65 7.63
N ASP A 158 9.90 -19.91 8.07
CA ASP A 158 11.12 -20.67 8.40
C ASP A 158 11.54 -21.63 7.27
N ASP A 159 11.04 -21.48 6.04
CA ASP A 159 11.38 -22.40 4.95
C ASP A 159 12.88 -22.31 4.60
N PRO A 160 13.68 -23.37 4.86
CA PRO A 160 15.11 -23.34 4.57
C PRO A 160 15.40 -23.25 3.07
N LYS A 161 14.46 -23.66 2.20
CA LYS A 161 14.62 -23.66 0.73
C LYS A 161 14.63 -22.25 0.15
N LEU A 162 14.12 -21.26 0.86
CA LEU A 162 14.21 -19.85 0.47
C LEU A 162 15.66 -19.41 0.24
N LYS A 163 16.65 -20.07 0.85
CA LYS A 163 18.06 -19.69 0.71
C LYS A 163 18.78 -20.33 -0.47
N VAL A 164 18.18 -21.32 -1.14
CA VAL A 164 18.93 -22.26 -1.99
C VAL A 164 18.39 -22.35 -3.41
N GLU A 165 17.07 -22.29 -3.62
CA GLU A 165 16.48 -22.58 -4.94
C GLU A 165 15.35 -21.63 -5.31
N ASP A 166 15.46 -21.07 -6.53
CA ASP A 166 14.35 -20.41 -7.19
C ASP A 166 13.49 -21.43 -7.95
N GLY A 167 12.17 -21.20 -8.02
CA GLY A 167 11.29 -21.97 -8.90
C GLY A 167 9.88 -22.23 -8.35
N PRO A 168 9.06 -23.02 -9.05
CA PRO A 168 7.70 -23.29 -8.63
C PRO A 168 7.65 -24.15 -7.36
N ILE A 169 6.70 -23.83 -6.47
CA ILE A 169 6.51 -24.57 -5.22
C ILE A 169 5.79 -25.89 -5.47
N LYS A 170 4.74 -25.85 -6.29
CA LYS A 170 3.93 -26.98 -6.67
C LYS A 170 3.78 -27.02 -8.19
N VAL A 171 3.99 -28.21 -8.75
CA VAL A 171 3.63 -28.50 -10.15
C VAL A 171 2.13 -28.77 -10.20
N ILE A 172 1.42 -28.03 -11.05
CA ILE A 172 -0.03 -28.11 -11.19
C ILE A 172 -0.35 -28.86 -12.48
N ASP A 173 -1.11 -29.95 -12.34
CA ASP A 173 -1.69 -30.67 -13.46
C ASP A 173 -3.03 -30.03 -13.84
N LYS A 174 -3.08 -29.39 -15.01
CA LYS A 174 -4.25 -28.69 -15.53
C LYS A 174 -5.47 -29.60 -15.65
N GLU A 175 -5.29 -30.86 -16.00
CA GLU A 175 -6.39 -31.80 -16.21
C GLU A 175 -7.14 -32.11 -14.91
N ARG A 176 -6.47 -31.94 -13.77
CA ARG A 176 -7.04 -32.14 -12.43
C ARG A 176 -7.67 -30.87 -11.85
N VAL A 177 -7.57 -29.73 -12.54
CA VAL A 177 -8.17 -28.48 -12.08
C VAL A 177 -9.69 -28.55 -12.34
N PRO A 178 -10.53 -28.33 -11.31
CA PRO A 178 -11.98 -28.33 -11.49
C PRO A 178 -12.42 -27.29 -12.54
N LYS A 179 -13.26 -27.72 -13.49
CA LYS A 179 -13.81 -26.86 -14.55
C LYS A 179 -14.90 -25.93 -14.04
N GLU A 180 -15.64 -26.36 -13.02
CA GLU A 180 -16.67 -25.57 -12.35
C GLU A 180 -16.12 -24.86 -11.09
N PRO A 181 -16.66 -23.68 -10.74
CA PRO A 181 -16.28 -22.97 -9.53
C PRO A 181 -16.74 -23.72 -8.28
N SER A 182 -16.05 -23.48 -7.16
CA SER A 182 -16.52 -23.99 -5.87
C SER A 182 -17.85 -23.33 -5.49
N PRO A 183 -18.81 -24.06 -4.90
CA PRO A 183 -20.09 -23.48 -4.51
C PRO A 183 -19.89 -22.38 -3.46
N LEU A 184 -20.64 -21.29 -3.61
CA LEU A 184 -20.73 -20.23 -2.61
C LEU A 184 -21.76 -20.62 -1.54
N VAL A 185 -21.72 -19.88 -0.42
CA VAL A 185 -22.78 -19.95 0.58
C VAL A 185 -24.10 -19.51 -0.07
N GLU A 186 -25.21 -20.12 0.33
CA GLU A 186 -26.54 -19.78 -0.16
C GLU A 186 -26.80 -18.26 -0.05
N GLY A 187 -27.43 -17.69 -1.08
CA GLY A 187 -27.66 -16.25 -1.21
C GLY A 187 -26.55 -15.47 -1.91
N PHE A 188 -25.47 -16.12 -2.35
CA PHE A 188 -24.43 -15.52 -3.17
C PHE A 188 -24.19 -16.31 -4.47
N GLU A 189 -23.80 -15.59 -5.51
CA GLU A 189 -23.47 -16.17 -6.81
C GLU A 189 -22.19 -15.56 -7.38
N TRP A 190 -21.47 -16.37 -8.15
CA TRP A 190 -20.30 -15.92 -8.90
C TRP A 190 -20.73 -15.06 -10.08
N VAL A 191 -19.95 -14.01 -10.34
CA VAL A 191 -20.06 -13.23 -11.57
C VAL A 191 -18.67 -13.00 -12.16
N THR A 192 -18.59 -13.00 -13.48
CA THR A 192 -17.44 -12.49 -14.21
C THR A 192 -17.79 -11.09 -14.66
N MET A 193 -17.08 -10.09 -14.15
CA MET A 193 -17.39 -8.68 -14.42
C MET A 193 -16.89 -8.30 -15.82
N ASN A 194 -17.77 -7.79 -16.67
CA ASN A 194 -17.42 -7.20 -17.94
C ASN A 194 -17.15 -5.71 -17.78
N LEU A 195 -15.87 -5.34 -17.67
CA LEU A 195 -15.47 -3.94 -17.50
C LEU A 195 -15.58 -3.09 -18.77
N GLU A 196 -16.01 -3.67 -19.90
CA GLU A 196 -16.42 -2.90 -21.08
C GLU A 196 -17.84 -2.36 -20.97
N ASP A 197 -18.67 -2.93 -20.08
CA ASP A 197 -19.96 -2.36 -19.72
C ASP A 197 -19.75 -1.28 -18.65
N GLU A 198 -20.14 -0.05 -18.96
CA GLU A 198 -20.03 1.10 -18.06
C GLU A 198 -20.74 0.87 -16.72
N LYS A 199 -21.86 0.13 -16.71
CA LYS A 199 -22.63 -0.15 -15.48
C LYS A 199 -21.89 -1.12 -14.57
N GLU A 200 -21.30 -2.16 -15.14
CA GLU A 200 -20.54 -3.14 -14.36
C GLU A 200 -19.23 -2.53 -13.85
N LEU A 201 -18.62 -1.62 -14.61
CA LEU A 201 -17.47 -0.83 -14.15
C LEU A 201 -17.86 0.10 -13.00
N GLU A 202 -19.03 0.75 -13.07
CA GLU A 202 -19.58 1.58 -12.00
C GLU A 202 -19.85 0.77 -10.72
N GLU A 203 -20.38 -0.46 -10.83
CA GLU A 203 -20.54 -1.36 -9.67
C GLU A 203 -19.20 -1.66 -8.97
N VAL A 204 -18.14 -1.91 -9.76
CA VAL A 204 -16.79 -2.15 -9.21
C VAL A 204 -16.24 -0.89 -8.56
N TYR A 205 -16.41 0.26 -9.24
CA TYR A 205 -16.04 1.57 -8.70
C TYR A 205 -16.70 1.82 -7.34
N ASP A 206 -18.02 1.63 -7.23
CA ASP A 206 -18.78 1.83 -6.00
C ASP A 206 -18.32 0.90 -4.89
N LEU A 207 -18.09 -0.38 -5.20
CA LEU A 207 -17.59 -1.33 -4.21
C LEU A 207 -16.23 -0.89 -3.66
N LEU A 208 -15.31 -0.49 -4.53
CA LEU A 208 -13.96 -0.08 -4.13
C LEU A 208 -13.98 1.22 -3.33
N THR A 209 -14.73 2.21 -3.81
CA THR A 209 -14.89 3.53 -3.20
C THR A 209 -15.52 3.49 -1.82
N HIS A 210 -16.28 2.45 -1.47
CA HIS A 210 -16.91 2.35 -0.15
C HIS A 210 -16.25 1.31 0.78
N HIS A 211 -15.54 0.33 0.22
CA HIS A 211 -15.11 -0.87 0.95
C HIS A 211 -13.69 -1.35 0.72
N TYR A 212 -12.82 -0.68 -0.04
CA TYR A 212 -11.47 -1.18 -0.29
C TYR A 212 -10.47 -0.79 0.81
N VAL A 213 -9.73 0.30 0.64
CA VAL A 213 -8.65 0.72 1.55
C VAL A 213 -9.01 2.02 2.25
N GLU A 214 -8.94 1.99 3.57
CA GLU A 214 -9.02 3.16 4.45
C GLU A 214 -7.70 3.19 5.23
N ASP A 215 -7.18 4.39 5.46
CA ASP A 215 -6.06 4.58 6.40
C ASP A 215 -6.46 4.12 7.82
N ASP A 216 -5.47 3.83 8.66
CA ASP A 216 -5.71 3.27 10.00
C ASP A 216 -6.58 4.17 10.90
N GLU A 217 -6.64 5.47 10.59
CA GLU A 217 -7.46 6.48 11.28
C GLU A 217 -8.79 6.79 10.56
N ALA A 218 -9.04 6.21 9.39
CA ALA A 218 -10.18 6.46 8.51
C ALA A 218 -10.38 7.96 8.19
N MET A 219 -9.29 8.69 7.97
CA MET A 219 -9.28 10.07 7.50
C MET A 219 -9.32 10.17 5.97
N PHE A 220 -8.71 9.21 5.26
CA PHE A 220 -8.56 9.21 3.81
C PHE A 220 -9.02 7.88 3.20
N ARG A 221 -9.66 7.96 2.04
CA ARG A 221 -10.01 6.80 1.22
C ARG A 221 -9.53 6.98 -0.19
N PHE A 222 -8.93 5.93 -0.77
CA PHE A 222 -8.59 5.96 -2.18
C PHE A 222 -9.85 6.10 -3.04
N ASN A 223 -9.77 7.01 -4.00
CA ASN A 223 -10.77 7.25 -5.02
C ASN A 223 -10.21 6.77 -6.36
N TYR A 224 -10.46 5.51 -6.67
CA TYR A 224 -10.06 4.90 -7.94
C TYR A 224 -11.07 5.30 -9.01
N SER A 225 -10.81 6.33 -9.80
CA SER A 225 -11.74 6.76 -10.85
C SER A 225 -12.02 5.65 -11.88
N ALA A 226 -13.15 5.73 -12.59
CA ALA A 226 -13.46 4.80 -13.69
C ALA A 226 -12.33 4.77 -14.74
N SER A 227 -11.74 5.94 -15.07
CA SER A 227 -10.59 6.02 -15.97
C SER A 227 -9.37 5.26 -15.43
N PHE A 228 -9.10 5.36 -14.12
CA PHE A 228 -8.03 4.61 -13.48
C PHE A 228 -8.26 3.11 -13.56
N LEU A 229 -9.46 2.64 -13.22
CA LEU A 229 -9.81 1.21 -13.28
C LEU A 229 -9.72 0.68 -14.71
N ASN A 230 -10.18 1.45 -15.69
CA ASN A 230 -10.08 1.10 -17.10
C ASN A 230 -8.60 0.99 -17.55
N TRP A 231 -7.74 1.91 -17.12
CA TRP A 231 -6.30 1.86 -17.40
C TRP A 231 -5.60 0.69 -16.70
N ALA A 232 -5.89 0.45 -15.42
CA ALA A 232 -5.24 -0.56 -14.60
C ALA A 232 -5.67 -1.99 -14.93
N LEU A 233 -6.96 -2.22 -15.21
CA LEU A 233 -7.53 -3.56 -15.37
C LEU A 233 -7.49 -4.08 -16.82
N LYS A 234 -7.26 -3.20 -17.80
CA LYS A 234 -7.24 -3.55 -19.23
C LYS A 234 -5.84 -3.50 -19.86
N ALA A 235 -4.83 -3.95 -19.11
CA ALA A 235 -3.48 -4.14 -19.63
C ALA A 235 -3.47 -5.10 -20.85
N PRO A 236 -2.56 -4.96 -21.83
CA PRO A 236 -2.53 -5.84 -22.99
C PRO A 236 -2.55 -7.34 -22.62
N GLY A 237 -3.49 -8.08 -23.20
CA GLY A 237 -3.71 -9.50 -22.90
C GLY A 237 -4.65 -9.76 -21.70
N TRP A 238 -5.24 -8.71 -21.11
CA TRP A 238 -6.27 -8.84 -20.07
C TRP A 238 -7.39 -9.79 -20.51
N ARG A 239 -8.01 -10.44 -19.53
CA ARG A 239 -9.13 -11.35 -19.75
C ARG A 239 -10.21 -11.08 -18.72
N ASP A 240 -11.43 -10.91 -19.19
CA ASP A 240 -12.65 -10.75 -18.37
C ASP A 240 -12.77 -11.84 -17.29
N ILE A 241 -12.40 -13.09 -17.61
CA ILE A 241 -12.42 -14.21 -16.67
C ILE A 241 -11.61 -13.96 -15.39
N TRP A 242 -10.62 -13.06 -15.40
CA TRP A 242 -9.83 -12.71 -14.22
C TRP A 242 -10.43 -11.57 -13.40
N HIS A 243 -11.55 -10.99 -13.83
CA HIS A 243 -12.34 -10.02 -13.08
C HIS A 243 -13.47 -10.76 -12.36
N VAL A 244 -13.15 -11.32 -11.20
CA VAL A 244 -14.06 -12.20 -10.45
C VAL A 244 -14.83 -11.38 -9.43
N GLY A 245 -16.15 -11.40 -9.53
CA GLY A 245 -17.05 -10.79 -8.56
C GLY A 245 -17.94 -11.80 -7.84
N VAL A 246 -18.54 -11.35 -6.75
CA VAL A 246 -19.63 -12.06 -6.06
C VAL A 246 -20.80 -11.10 -5.91
N ARG A 247 -21.97 -11.51 -6.41
CA ARG A 247 -23.23 -10.79 -6.23
C ARG A 247 -24.10 -11.48 -5.18
N ALA A 248 -24.89 -10.71 -4.45
CA ALA A 248 -25.96 -11.26 -3.62
C ALA A 248 -27.14 -11.67 -4.51
N THR A 249 -27.63 -12.90 -4.40
CA THR A 249 -28.62 -13.46 -5.34
C THR A 249 -29.95 -12.69 -5.34
N GLN A 250 -30.39 -12.19 -4.18
CA GLN A 250 -31.67 -11.48 -4.05
C GLN A 250 -31.60 -10.04 -4.57
N SER A 251 -30.59 -9.26 -4.17
CA SER A 251 -30.46 -7.85 -4.54
C SER A 251 -29.66 -7.61 -5.82
N ARG A 252 -28.96 -8.64 -6.33
CA ARG A 252 -28.00 -8.58 -7.43
C ARG A 252 -26.83 -7.62 -7.21
N LYS A 253 -26.68 -7.07 -6.00
CA LYS A 253 -25.60 -6.12 -5.68
C LYS A 253 -24.25 -6.81 -5.61
N LEU A 254 -23.22 -6.20 -6.19
CA LEU A 254 -21.83 -6.64 -6.06
C LEU A 254 -21.34 -6.44 -4.61
N VAL A 255 -20.87 -7.52 -3.98
CA VAL A 255 -20.44 -7.51 -2.58
C VAL A 255 -18.97 -7.89 -2.38
N ALA A 256 -18.33 -8.43 -3.40
CA ALA A 256 -16.89 -8.66 -3.40
C ALA A 256 -16.32 -8.71 -4.82
N PHE A 257 -15.04 -8.40 -4.94
CA PHE A 257 -14.32 -8.34 -6.20
C PHE A 257 -12.85 -8.72 -6.00
N ILE A 258 -12.26 -9.36 -7.00
CA ILE A 258 -10.82 -9.59 -7.13
C ILE A 258 -10.47 -9.56 -8.61
N SER A 259 -9.31 -8.99 -8.95
CA SER A 259 -8.89 -8.88 -10.34
C SER A 259 -7.50 -9.46 -10.56
N GLY A 260 -7.23 -9.83 -11.81
CA GLY A 260 -5.91 -10.19 -12.29
C GLY A 260 -5.64 -9.63 -13.68
N ILE A 261 -4.41 -9.21 -13.92
CA ILE A 261 -3.91 -8.84 -15.26
C ILE A 261 -2.69 -9.69 -15.60
N PRO A 262 -2.44 -10.03 -16.89
CA PRO A 262 -1.27 -10.81 -17.24
C PRO A 262 -0.01 -9.96 -17.05
N VAL A 263 1.06 -10.60 -16.59
CA VAL A 263 2.36 -9.96 -16.47
C VAL A 263 3.46 -10.98 -16.72
N LYS A 264 4.47 -10.59 -17.49
CA LYS A 264 5.69 -11.38 -17.63
C LYS A 264 6.69 -10.89 -16.59
N LEU A 265 7.02 -11.73 -15.62
CA LEU A 265 7.94 -11.37 -14.53
C LEU A 265 9.29 -12.00 -14.75
N ARG A 266 10.34 -11.23 -14.48
CA ARG A 266 11.69 -11.73 -14.29
C ARG A 266 11.99 -11.79 -12.81
N VAL A 267 12.19 -13.01 -12.31
CA VAL A 267 12.66 -13.28 -10.95
C VAL A 267 14.11 -13.77 -11.06
N ARG A 268 15.05 -12.88 -10.79
CA ARG A 268 16.49 -13.04 -10.98
C ARG A 268 16.82 -13.37 -12.44
N GLN A 269 17.14 -14.64 -12.73
CA GLN A 269 17.44 -15.13 -14.07
C GLN A 269 16.24 -15.80 -14.75
N ASN A 270 15.16 -16.04 -14.01
CA ASN A 270 14.02 -16.82 -14.48
C ASN A 270 12.92 -15.90 -15.01
N LEU A 271 12.43 -16.20 -16.21
CA LEU A 271 11.26 -15.56 -16.78
C LEU A 271 10.03 -16.43 -16.53
N ILE A 272 9.00 -15.85 -15.90
CA ILE A 272 7.75 -16.52 -15.58
C ILE A 272 6.58 -15.73 -16.16
N ASN A 273 5.66 -16.45 -16.81
CA ASN A 273 4.34 -15.90 -17.12
C ASN A 273 3.51 -15.96 -15.84
N SER A 274 3.02 -14.81 -15.41
CA SER A 274 2.36 -14.64 -14.12
C SER A 274 1.10 -13.80 -14.30
N VAL A 275 0.25 -13.77 -13.27
CA VAL A 275 -0.84 -12.79 -13.15
C VAL A 275 -0.49 -11.82 -12.01
N GLU A 276 -0.67 -10.53 -12.24
CA GLU A 276 -0.65 -9.53 -11.18
C GLU A 276 -2.05 -9.45 -10.57
N ILE A 277 -2.17 -9.82 -9.30
CA ILE A 277 -3.44 -9.84 -8.58
C ILE A 277 -3.58 -8.54 -7.80
N ASN A 278 -4.67 -7.82 -8.04
CA ASN A 278 -4.97 -6.56 -7.36
C ASN A 278 -6.48 -6.39 -7.11
N PHE A 279 -6.85 -5.33 -6.39
CA PHE A 279 -8.25 -4.94 -6.12
C PHE A 279 -9.10 -6.00 -5.38
N LEU A 280 -8.49 -6.84 -4.54
CA LEU A 280 -9.22 -7.74 -3.64
C LEU A 280 -10.04 -6.96 -2.61
N CYS A 281 -11.33 -6.81 -2.87
CA CYS A 281 -12.27 -6.07 -2.04
C CYS A 281 -13.40 -6.97 -1.56
N VAL A 282 -13.73 -6.88 -0.27
CA VAL A 282 -14.91 -7.52 0.31
C VAL A 282 -15.67 -6.45 1.08
N HIS A 283 -16.97 -6.37 0.82
CA HIS A 283 -17.88 -5.48 1.53
C HIS A 283 -17.69 -5.59 3.04
N LYS A 284 -17.63 -4.43 3.73
CA LYS A 284 -17.20 -4.34 5.15
C LYS A 284 -17.95 -5.31 6.09
N LYS A 285 -19.27 -5.45 5.91
CA LYS A 285 -20.13 -6.36 6.70
C LYS A 285 -19.81 -7.85 6.50
N LEU A 286 -19.19 -8.23 5.38
CA LEU A 286 -18.91 -9.64 5.02
C LEU A 286 -17.46 -10.08 5.28
N ARG A 287 -16.59 -9.16 5.73
CA ARG A 287 -15.14 -9.45 5.91
C ARG A 287 -14.85 -10.57 6.92
N SER A 288 -15.71 -10.78 7.91
CA SER A 288 -15.57 -11.85 8.91
C SER A 288 -16.10 -13.22 8.44
N LYS A 289 -16.68 -13.31 7.23
CA LYS A 289 -17.33 -14.52 6.70
C LYS A 289 -16.42 -15.35 5.78
N ARG A 290 -15.10 -15.13 5.82
CA ARG A 290 -14.09 -15.88 5.03
C ARG A 290 -14.29 -15.87 3.51
N LEU A 291 -14.91 -14.82 2.96
CA LEU A 291 -15.14 -14.70 1.51
C LEU A 291 -13.83 -14.48 0.71
N ALA A 292 -12.86 -13.77 1.29
CA ALA A 292 -11.57 -13.51 0.63
C ALA A 292 -10.79 -14.80 0.26
N PRO A 293 -10.61 -15.79 1.16
CA PRO A 293 -10.09 -17.11 0.78
C PRO A 293 -10.81 -17.78 -0.39
N THR A 294 -12.13 -17.66 -0.46
CA THR A 294 -12.95 -18.25 -1.53
C THR A 294 -12.70 -17.56 -2.86
N LEU A 295 -12.62 -16.22 -2.87
CA LEU A 295 -12.24 -15.42 -4.04
C LEU A 295 -10.84 -15.79 -4.56
N ILE A 296 -9.86 -15.90 -3.65
CA ILE A 296 -8.49 -16.25 -4.01
C ILE A 296 -8.44 -17.65 -4.65
N LYS A 297 -9.16 -18.63 -4.10
CA LYS A 297 -9.25 -19.97 -4.70
C LYS A 297 -9.87 -19.94 -6.09
N GLU A 298 -10.92 -19.15 -6.28
CA GLU A 298 -11.60 -19.08 -7.57
C GLU A 298 -10.75 -18.40 -8.64
N ILE A 299 -10.14 -17.23 -8.36
CA ILE A 299 -9.24 -16.60 -9.34
C ILE A 299 -8.04 -17.49 -9.66
N THR A 300 -7.51 -18.21 -8.65
CA THR A 300 -6.42 -19.19 -8.85
C THR A 300 -6.86 -20.31 -9.80
N ARG A 301 -8.05 -20.89 -9.61
CA ARG A 301 -8.62 -21.91 -10.48
C ARG A 301 -8.73 -21.41 -11.92
N ARG A 302 -9.25 -20.19 -12.12
CA ARG A 302 -9.36 -19.56 -13.45
C ARG A 302 -8.00 -19.32 -14.10
N CYS A 303 -6.98 -18.93 -13.34
CA CYS A 303 -5.60 -18.81 -13.83
C CYS A 303 -5.04 -20.17 -14.28
N TYR A 304 -5.21 -21.22 -13.46
CA TYR A 304 -4.72 -22.56 -13.79
C TYR A 304 -5.38 -23.15 -15.04
N LEU A 305 -6.68 -22.91 -15.25
CA LEU A 305 -7.37 -23.32 -16.48
C LEU A 305 -6.85 -22.61 -17.73
N ASN A 306 -6.14 -21.50 -17.56
CA ASN A 306 -5.57 -20.68 -18.62
C ASN A 306 -4.03 -20.74 -18.66
N ASP A 307 -3.45 -21.83 -18.13
CA ASP A 307 -2.01 -22.13 -18.22
C ASP A 307 -1.09 -21.13 -17.49
N ILE A 308 -1.62 -20.37 -16.52
CA ILE A 308 -0.82 -19.52 -15.64
C ILE A 308 -0.87 -20.04 -14.22
N PHE A 309 0.31 -20.35 -13.67
CA PHE A 309 0.43 -21.06 -12.40
C PHE A 309 1.09 -20.25 -11.30
N GLN A 310 1.53 -19.03 -11.59
CA GLN A 310 2.17 -18.11 -10.66
C GLN A 310 1.45 -16.76 -10.65
N ALA A 311 1.55 -16.06 -9.53
CA ALA A 311 1.03 -14.71 -9.42
C ALA A 311 1.97 -13.82 -8.60
N ILE A 312 1.90 -12.51 -8.83
CA ILE A 312 2.49 -11.48 -7.95
C ILE A 312 1.35 -10.71 -7.30
N TYR A 313 1.52 -10.39 -6.02
CA TYR A 313 0.58 -9.54 -5.30
C TYR A 313 1.30 -8.79 -4.18
N THR A 314 0.69 -7.71 -3.74
CA THR A 314 1.18 -6.93 -2.60
C THR A 314 0.13 -6.82 -1.51
N ALA A 315 0.60 -6.59 -0.29
CA ALA A 315 -0.27 -6.26 0.83
C ALA A 315 0.45 -5.34 1.82
N GLY A 316 -0.29 -4.44 2.45
CA GLY A 316 0.19 -3.67 3.60
C GLY A 316 0.22 -4.46 4.91
N VAL A 317 -0.42 -5.63 4.95
CA VAL A 317 -0.34 -6.58 6.08
C VAL A 317 0.69 -7.67 5.80
N ILE A 318 1.31 -8.18 6.86
CA ILE A 318 2.26 -9.29 6.76
C ILE A 318 1.49 -10.60 6.60
N LEU A 319 1.79 -11.30 5.51
CA LEU A 319 1.34 -12.65 5.19
C LEU A 319 2.58 -13.57 5.09
N PRO A 320 2.43 -14.89 5.20
CA PRO A 320 3.54 -15.80 4.96
C PRO A 320 3.76 -16.05 3.45
N THR A 321 4.95 -15.85 2.89
CA THR A 321 6.11 -15.10 3.40
C THR A 321 6.52 -14.10 2.32
N PRO A 322 6.76 -12.80 2.66
CA PRO A 322 7.06 -11.80 1.66
C PRO A 322 8.43 -12.04 1.03
N VAL A 323 8.52 -11.87 -0.29
CA VAL A 323 9.78 -11.92 -1.03
C VAL A 323 10.56 -10.62 -0.95
N ALA A 324 9.87 -9.50 -0.70
CA ALA A 324 10.48 -8.19 -0.47
C ALA A 324 9.55 -7.31 0.37
N THR A 325 10.12 -6.30 1.03
CA THR A 325 9.35 -5.27 1.75
C THR A 325 9.92 -3.90 1.42
N CYS A 326 9.08 -3.03 0.88
CA CYS A 326 9.41 -1.65 0.56
C CYS A 326 8.66 -0.71 1.51
N ARG A 327 9.20 0.48 1.75
CA ARG A 327 8.58 1.50 2.61
C ARG A 327 8.03 2.66 1.79
N TYR A 328 6.85 3.16 2.14
CA TYR A 328 6.30 4.37 1.53
C TYR A 328 7.02 5.63 1.99
N PHE A 329 7.11 6.58 1.06
CA PHE A 329 7.70 7.90 1.23
C PHE A 329 6.81 8.93 0.55
N HIS A 330 6.71 10.12 1.14
CA HIS A 330 5.80 11.17 0.71
C HIS A 330 6.55 12.49 0.56
N ARG A 331 6.37 13.16 -0.57
CA ARG A 331 6.93 14.49 -0.85
C ARG A 331 5.82 15.50 -1.04
N SER A 332 5.64 16.39 -0.06
CA SER A 332 4.59 17.42 -0.07
C SER A 332 4.79 18.46 -1.17
N ILE A 333 3.90 18.54 -2.16
CA ILE A 333 3.96 19.58 -3.20
C ILE A 333 3.20 20.82 -2.72
N ASP A 334 1.97 20.63 -2.23
CA ASP A 334 1.16 21.64 -1.56
C ASP A 334 1.05 21.31 -0.07
N TRP A 335 2.08 21.70 0.69
CA TRP A 335 2.12 21.41 2.12
C TRP A 335 0.98 22.06 2.91
N GLU A 336 0.52 23.24 2.50
CA GLU A 336 -0.54 23.97 3.22
C GLU A 336 -1.87 23.24 3.12
N LYS A 337 -2.26 22.83 1.90
CA LYS A 337 -3.44 21.98 1.72
C LYS A 337 -3.32 20.67 2.48
N LEU A 338 -2.17 19.98 2.40
CA LEU A 338 -1.94 18.72 3.11
C LEU A 338 -2.00 18.87 4.64
N TYR A 339 -1.53 19.99 5.18
CA TYR A 339 -1.63 20.29 6.61
C TYR A 339 -3.08 20.53 7.01
N ASP A 340 -3.82 21.32 6.24
CA ASP A 340 -5.22 21.66 6.53
C ASP A 340 -6.15 20.43 6.52
N VAL A 341 -5.87 19.43 5.68
CA VAL A 341 -6.63 18.17 5.64
C VAL A 341 -6.11 17.10 6.61
N GLY A 342 -5.06 17.41 7.38
CA GLY A 342 -4.49 16.48 8.37
C GLY A 342 -3.55 15.41 7.80
N PHE A 343 -3.18 15.48 6.52
CA PHE A 343 -2.26 14.53 5.88
C PHE A 343 -0.81 14.74 6.34
N SER A 344 -0.39 16.00 6.48
CA SER A 344 0.97 16.34 6.92
C SER A 344 0.95 16.99 8.30
N PRO A 345 1.75 16.51 9.28
CA PRO A 345 1.88 17.18 10.58
C PRO A 345 2.75 18.44 10.47
N LEU A 346 2.55 19.39 11.40
CA LEU A 346 3.48 20.51 11.61
C LEU A 346 4.57 20.08 12.61
N PRO A 347 5.86 20.00 12.20
CA PRO A 347 6.93 19.63 13.12
C PRO A 347 7.08 20.62 14.29
N HIS A 348 7.41 20.12 15.47
CA HIS A 348 7.66 20.95 16.66
C HIS A 348 8.75 21.99 16.38
N GLY A 349 8.52 23.25 16.76
CA GLY A 349 9.46 24.35 16.50
C GLY A 349 9.48 24.87 15.05
N SER A 350 8.59 24.37 14.18
CA SER A 350 8.39 24.92 12.83
C SER A 350 7.17 25.83 12.76
N THR A 351 7.07 26.63 11.69
CA THR A 351 5.88 27.41 11.32
C THR A 351 5.34 26.95 9.96
N ARG A 352 4.10 27.30 9.62
CA ARG A 352 3.50 27.02 8.30
C ARG A 352 4.39 27.55 7.17
N GLN A 353 4.80 28.82 7.27
CA GLN A 353 5.67 29.49 6.29
C GLN A 353 7.02 28.77 6.10
N ARG A 354 7.64 28.27 7.18
CA ARG A 354 8.88 27.49 7.09
C ARG A 354 8.69 26.19 6.31
N GLN A 355 7.56 25.51 6.47
CA GLN A 355 7.27 24.27 5.73
C GLN A 355 6.97 24.54 4.25
N VAL A 356 6.17 25.57 3.95
CA VAL A 356 5.94 26.01 2.55
C VAL A 356 7.26 26.36 1.86
N LEU A 357 8.14 27.11 2.53
CA LEU A 357 9.46 27.46 1.99
C LEU A 357 10.37 26.23 1.84
N LYS A 358 10.37 25.32 2.82
CA LYS A 358 11.14 24.06 2.77
C LYS A 358 10.81 23.24 1.53
N TYR A 359 9.54 23.18 1.15
CA TYR A 359 9.06 22.34 0.06
C TYR A 359 8.91 23.06 -1.28
N LYS A 360 9.21 24.35 -1.35
CA LYS A 360 9.16 25.16 -2.57
C LYS A 360 9.93 24.50 -3.72
N LEU A 361 9.26 24.36 -4.86
CA LEU A 361 9.78 23.83 -6.11
C LEU A 361 9.98 24.95 -7.14
N PRO A 362 10.92 24.79 -8.10
CA PRO A 362 11.12 25.76 -9.17
C PRO A 362 9.93 25.77 -10.14
N GLU A 363 9.76 26.89 -10.85
CA GLU A 363 8.66 27.09 -11.82
C GLU A 363 8.91 26.39 -13.16
N ARG A 364 10.18 26.17 -13.51
CA ARG A 364 10.59 25.54 -14.77
C ARG A 364 11.49 24.35 -14.48
N THR A 365 11.40 23.35 -15.33
CA THR A 365 12.29 22.20 -15.35
C THR A 365 13.67 22.64 -15.83
N SER A 366 14.69 21.88 -15.45
CA SER A 366 16.10 22.24 -15.70
C SER A 366 16.80 21.30 -16.68
N THR A 367 16.29 20.10 -16.90
CA THR A 367 16.87 19.13 -17.81
C THR A 367 16.59 19.52 -19.27
N ASN A 368 17.66 19.77 -20.04
CA ASN A 368 17.57 20.04 -21.47
C ASN A 368 17.04 18.81 -22.21
N GLY A 369 16.19 19.01 -23.22
CA GLY A 369 15.59 17.93 -24.00
C GLY A 369 14.40 17.23 -23.33
N LEU A 370 14.02 17.65 -22.11
CA LEU A 370 12.87 17.11 -21.40
C LEU A 370 11.55 17.50 -22.08
N ARG A 371 10.75 16.50 -22.47
CA ARG A 371 9.42 16.67 -23.06
C ARG A 371 8.48 15.53 -22.69
N PRO A 372 7.16 15.67 -22.86
CA PRO A 372 6.23 14.56 -22.75
C PRO A 372 6.61 13.41 -23.70
N MET A 373 6.37 12.17 -23.25
CA MET A 373 6.55 10.98 -24.06
C MET A 373 5.48 10.91 -25.17
N GLU A 374 5.90 10.52 -26.37
CA GLU A 374 5.02 10.29 -27.53
C GLU A 374 5.08 8.83 -27.98
N ALA A 375 4.11 8.39 -28.78
CA ALA A 375 4.06 7.01 -29.30
C ALA A 375 5.29 6.61 -30.12
N LYS A 376 5.92 7.56 -30.82
CA LYS A 376 7.17 7.32 -31.56
C LYS A 376 8.35 6.93 -30.67
N ASP A 377 8.30 7.28 -29.38
CA ASP A 377 9.37 7.01 -28.42
C ASP A 377 9.28 5.60 -27.81
N ALA A 378 8.15 4.90 -28.01
CA ALA A 378 7.84 3.65 -27.32
C ALA A 378 8.93 2.58 -27.47
N ASP A 379 9.51 2.44 -28.67
CA ASP A 379 10.58 1.46 -28.92
C ASP A 379 11.87 1.80 -28.17
N GLN A 380 12.28 3.07 -28.16
CA GLN A 380 13.48 3.52 -27.44
C GLN A 380 13.30 3.45 -25.92
N VAL A 381 12.11 3.83 -25.42
CA VAL A 381 11.77 3.73 -24.00
C VAL A 381 11.72 2.28 -23.56
N LYS A 382 11.11 1.38 -24.35
CA LYS A 382 11.10 -0.06 -24.07
C LYS A 382 12.51 -0.61 -23.92
N ASP A 383 13.41 -0.31 -24.87
CA ASP A 383 14.81 -0.76 -24.82
C ASP A 383 15.51 -0.24 -23.55
N LEU A 384 15.44 1.06 -23.30
CA LEU A 384 16.06 1.68 -22.13
C LEU A 384 15.52 1.11 -20.82
N LEU A 385 14.20 0.99 -20.70
CA LEU A 385 13.53 0.46 -19.52
C LEU A 385 13.87 -1.01 -19.29
N THR A 386 13.90 -1.83 -20.35
CA THR A 386 14.27 -3.26 -20.26
C THR A 386 15.70 -3.40 -19.73
N ARG A 387 16.66 -2.66 -20.30
CA ARG A 387 18.06 -2.67 -19.83
C ARG A 387 18.19 -2.16 -18.40
N TYR A 388 17.43 -1.13 -18.04
CA TYR A 388 17.47 -0.55 -16.70
C TYR A 388 16.92 -1.52 -15.66
N LEU A 389 15.75 -2.10 -15.93
CA LEU A 389 15.09 -3.06 -15.04
C LEU A 389 15.86 -4.37 -14.92
N ALA A 390 16.62 -4.79 -15.94
CA ALA A 390 17.49 -5.97 -15.90
C ALA A 390 18.51 -5.94 -14.73
N ARG A 391 18.85 -4.76 -14.22
CA ARG A 391 19.71 -4.57 -13.03
C ARG A 391 19.05 -5.03 -11.73
N THR A 392 17.73 -5.24 -11.73
CA THR A 392 16.96 -5.62 -10.54
C THR A 392 16.67 -7.11 -10.45
N HIS A 393 16.31 -7.60 -9.25
CA HIS A 393 16.03 -9.02 -9.00
C HIS A 393 14.57 -9.41 -9.26
N LEU A 394 13.62 -8.48 -9.19
CA LEU A 394 12.20 -8.73 -9.49
C LEU A 394 11.70 -7.62 -10.39
N ALA A 395 11.46 -7.89 -11.68
CA ALA A 395 11.02 -6.90 -12.65
C ALA A 395 9.90 -7.43 -13.54
N GLN A 396 9.13 -6.51 -14.12
CA GLN A 396 8.26 -6.79 -15.25
C GLN A 396 9.06 -6.67 -16.55
N GLU A 397 8.88 -7.63 -17.45
CA GLU A 397 9.38 -7.56 -18.83
C GLU A 397 8.29 -6.97 -19.71
N PHE A 398 8.53 -5.78 -20.27
CA PHE A 398 7.54 -5.04 -21.03
C PHE A 398 7.56 -5.40 -22.52
N SER A 399 6.38 -5.63 -23.09
CA SER A 399 6.14 -5.57 -24.54
C SER A 399 6.03 -4.11 -25.01
N LYS A 400 6.03 -3.90 -26.33
CA LYS A 400 5.83 -2.55 -26.89
C LYS A 400 4.42 -2.04 -26.58
N GLU A 401 3.44 -2.92 -26.76
CA GLU A 401 2.03 -2.66 -26.50
C GLU A 401 1.79 -2.30 -25.04
N GLU A 402 2.50 -2.94 -24.12
CA GLU A 402 2.46 -2.61 -22.69
C GLU A 402 3.08 -1.24 -22.41
N VAL A 403 4.24 -0.91 -23.00
CA VAL A 403 4.85 0.43 -22.86
C VAL A 403 3.88 1.52 -23.34
N GLU A 404 3.23 1.31 -24.49
CA GLU A 404 2.25 2.25 -25.01
C GLU A 404 1.02 2.37 -24.12
N HIS A 405 0.49 1.25 -23.62
CA HIS A 405 -0.68 1.25 -22.73
C HIS A 405 -0.39 1.93 -21.38
N TRP A 406 0.75 1.60 -20.77
CA TRP A 406 1.07 2.05 -19.42
C TRP A 406 1.55 3.49 -19.34
N PHE A 407 2.24 4.00 -20.36
CA PHE A 407 2.93 5.29 -20.25
C PHE A 407 2.35 6.38 -21.16
N ILE A 408 1.60 6.04 -22.21
CA ILE A 408 1.03 7.03 -23.11
C ILE A 408 -0.40 7.33 -22.69
N ASN A 409 -0.65 8.58 -22.30
CA ASN A 409 -2.02 9.04 -22.07
C ASN A 409 -2.78 9.11 -23.40
N LYS A 410 -3.88 8.35 -23.51
CA LYS A 410 -4.80 8.38 -24.66
C LYS A 410 -6.03 9.25 -24.41
N GLU A 411 -6.23 9.71 -23.16
CA GLU A 411 -7.36 10.56 -22.79
C GLU A 411 -7.17 11.99 -23.30
N LYS A 412 -8.21 12.50 -23.97
CA LYS A 412 -8.26 13.90 -24.42
C LYS A 412 -8.69 14.86 -23.31
N ASP A 413 -9.46 14.34 -22.37
CA ASP A 413 -9.93 15.08 -21.20
C ASP A 413 -8.85 15.05 -20.12
N ALA A 414 -8.40 16.25 -19.71
CA ALA A 414 -7.35 16.40 -18.71
C ALA A 414 -7.77 15.84 -17.34
N ASP A 415 -9.07 15.85 -17.03
CA ASP A 415 -9.58 15.35 -15.75
C ASP A 415 -9.63 13.82 -15.71
N LYS A 416 -9.58 13.16 -16.88
CA LYS A 416 -9.53 11.71 -17.02
C LYS A 416 -8.13 11.14 -17.14
N GLN A 417 -7.11 12.00 -17.25
CA GLN A 417 -5.73 11.56 -17.38
C GLN A 417 -5.26 10.82 -16.13
N VAL A 418 -4.77 9.59 -16.32
CA VAL A 418 -4.30 8.73 -15.22
C VAL A 418 -2.78 8.73 -15.10
N VAL A 419 -2.04 8.85 -16.21
CA VAL A 419 -0.58 8.71 -16.24
C VAL A 419 0.11 9.90 -16.93
N TRP A 420 1.28 10.26 -16.42
CA TRP A 420 2.19 11.23 -16.99
C TRP A 420 3.53 10.56 -17.22
N ALA A 421 4.02 10.62 -18.46
CA ALA A 421 5.32 10.10 -18.84
C ALA A 421 6.11 11.15 -19.60
N TYR A 422 7.40 11.23 -19.30
CA TYR A 422 8.32 12.19 -19.88
C TYR A 422 9.60 11.49 -20.31
N VAL A 423 10.20 12.02 -21.38
CA VAL A 423 11.48 11.55 -21.91
C VAL A 423 12.44 12.72 -22.04
N VAL A 424 13.73 12.42 -21.99
CA VAL A 424 14.80 13.35 -22.33
C VAL A 424 15.41 12.91 -23.64
N GLU A 425 15.30 13.76 -24.65
CA GLU A 425 15.87 13.53 -25.97
C GLU A 425 17.17 14.31 -26.15
N ASP A 426 18.23 13.59 -26.52
CA ASP A 426 19.48 14.24 -26.91
C ASP A 426 19.31 14.94 -28.27
N ALA A 427 19.44 16.26 -28.28
CA ALA A 427 19.19 17.08 -29.47
C ALA A 427 20.13 16.77 -30.65
N SER A 428 21.30 16.18 -30.39
CA SER A 428 22.29 15.89 -31.44
C SER A 428 22.05 14.55 -32.14
N SER A 429 21.54 13.57 -31.41
CA SER A 429 21.35 12.19 -31.90
C SER A 429 19.89 11.80 -32.09
N GLY A 430 18.95 12.53 -31.50
CA GLY A 430 17.53 12.14 -31.43
C GLY A 430 17.28 10.91 -30.54
N LYS A 431 18.27 10.49 -29.76
CA LYS A 431 18.18 9.32 -28.89
C LYS A 431 17.54 9.71 -27.55
N ILE A 432 16.63 8.87 -27.06
CA ILE A 432 16.09 9.00 -25.70
C ILE A 432 17.14 8.54 -24.68
N THR A 433 17.56 9.45 -23.80
CA THR A 433 18.58 9.17 -22.77
C THR A 433 17.97 8.87 -21.41
N ASP A 434 16.78 9.40 -21.14
CA ASP A 434 16.10 9.24 -19.85
C ASP A 434 14.59 9.19 -20.05
N PHE A 435 13.94 8.52 -19.11
CA PHE A 435 12.50 8.34 -19.05
C PHE A 435 12.05 8.35 -17.59
N PHE A 436 10.93 8.99 -17.27
CA PHE A 436 10.28 8.83 -15.98
C PHE A 436 8.76 9.02 -16.10
N SER A 437 8.02 8.43 -15.17
CA SER A 437 6.57 8.46 -15.16
C SER A 437 5.99 8.50 -13.74
N PHE A 438 4.77 9.01 -13.63
CA PHE A 438 3.96 8.93 -12.42
C PHE A 438 2.48 8.85 -12.78
N TYR A 439 1.67 8.23 -11.92
CA TYR A 439 0.23 8.13 -12.11
C TYR A 439 -0.54 8.87 -11.01
N CYS A 440 -1.77 9.28 -11.31
CA CYS A 440 -2.68 9.90 -10.37
C CYS A 440 -3.48 8.83 -9.63
N LEU A 441 -3.52 8.92 -8.31
CA LEU A 441 -4.52 8.26 -7.50
C LEU A 441 -5.00 9.25 -6.44
N GLU A 442 -6.28 9.60 -6.53
CA GLU A 442 -6.87 10.59 -5.65
C GLU A 442 -7.32 9.96 -4.33
N SER A 443 -7.38 10.76 -3.28
CA SER A 443 -7.92 10.35 -1.99
C SER A 443 -8.99 11.32 -1.52
N THR A 444 -10.16 10.80 -1.19
CA THR A 444 -11.27 11.56 -0.61
C THR A 444 -11.06 11.72 0.89
N VAL A 445 -11.21 12.94 1.38
CA VAL A 445 -11.12 13.26 2.82
C VAL A 445 -12.46 12.96 3.50
N ILE A 446 -12.50 11.98 4.39
CA ILE A 446 -13.74 11.52 5.05
C ILE A 446 -14.15 12.46 6.19
N ARG A 447 -13.17 13.00 6.92
CA ARG A 447 -13.40 13.92 8.06
C ARG A 447 -12.99 15.34 7.71
N ASP A 448 -13.61 15.88 6.68
CA ASP A 448 -13.48 17.31 6.44
C ASP A 448 -14.34 18.03 7.49
N GLN A 449 -13.72 18.91 8.30
CA GLN A 449 -14.38 19.62 9.41
C GLN A 449 -15.36 20.69 8.88
N GLY A 450 -16.39 20.27 8.13
CA GLY A 450 -17.41 21.15 7.56
C GLY A 450 -16.98 21.96 6.33
N LYS A 451 -15.88 21.61 5.63
CA LYS A 451 -15.38 22.38 4.47
C LYS A 451 -15.59 21.72 3.08
N GLY A 452 -16.34 20.62 3.02
CA GLY A 452 -16.82 19.97 1.80
C GLY A 452 -15.77 19.17 1.02
N ASN A 453 -16.05 17.88 0.76
CA ASN A 453 -15.43 16.95 -0.20
C ASN A 453 -14.03 17.29 -0.74
N ARG A 454 -13.07 17.62 0.14
CA ARG A 454 -11.70 17.87 -0.28
C ARG A 454 -11.09 16.59 -0.83
N VAL A 455 -10.45 16.71 -1.99
CA VAL A 455 -9.71 15.63 -2.63
C VAL A 455 -8.22 15.96 -2.54
N VAL A 456 -7.44 14.99 -2.09
CA VAL A 456 -5.98 15.01 -2.16
C VAL A 456 -5.58 14.30 -3.45
N ARG A 457 -5.00 15.04 -4.39
CA ARG A 457 -4.47 14.51 -5.64
C ARG A 457 -3.04 14.06 -5.39
N ALA A 458 -2.84 12.74 -5.29
CA ALA A 458 -1.52 12.16 -5.08
C ALA A 458 -0.96 11.61 -6.40
N ALA A 459 0.27 12.03 -6.72
CA ALA A 459 1.06 11.40 -7.76
C ALA A 459 1.81 10.22 -7.14
N TYR A 460 1.86 9.08 -7.82
CA TYR A 460 2.68 7.94 -7.44
C TYR A 460 3.79 7.78 -8.46
N LEU A 461 5.04 7.90 -8.02
CA LEU A 461 6.21 7.64 -8.86
C LEU A 461 6.13 6.21 -9.38
N TYR A 462 6.15 6.07 -10.70
CA TYR A 462 5.95 4.79 -11.37
C TYR A 462 7.29 4.25 -11.89
N TYR A 463 7.47 4.11 -13.19
CA TYR A 463 8.73 3.66 -13.78
C TYR A 463 9.61 4.83 -14.24
N TYR A 464 10.92 4.62 -14.18
CA TYR A 464 11.92 5.51 -14.76
C TYR A 464 13.15 4.71 -15.19
N ALA A 465 13.94 5.29 -16.09
CA ALA A 465 15.18 4.72 -16.58
C ALA A 465 16.11 5.83 -17.10
N THR A 466 17.42 5.60 -17.03
CA THR A 466 18.43 6.56 -17.51
C THR A 466 19.65 5.81 -18.05
N GLU A 467 20.22 6.31 -19.15
CA GLU A 467 21.46 5.77 -19.72
C GLU A 467 22.67 5.94 -18.78
N VAL A 468 22.61 6.89 -17.84
CA VAL A 468 23.66 7.09 -16.82
C VAL A 468 23.82 5.88 -15.91
N ALA A 469 22.80 5.03 -15.79
CA ALA A 469 22.88 3.79 -15.00
C ALA A 469 23.91 2.79 -15.53
N PHE A 470 24.36 2.94 -16.78
CA PHE A 470 25.31 2.04 -17.43
C PHE A 470 26.74 2.58 -17.49
N THR A 471 27.01 3.78 -16.95
CA THR A 471 28.38 4.34 -16.89
C THR A 471 29.23 3.64 -15.83
N GLY A 472 28.60 2.98 -14.86
CA GLY A 472 29.26 2.28 -13.76
C GLY A 472 29.56 3.16 -12.55
N ASP A 473 29.30 4.47 -12.60
CA ASP A 473 29.47 5.38 -11.47
C ASP A 473 28.13 5.66 -10.77
N GLN A 474 27.96 5.09 -9.57
CA GLN A 474 26.77 5.31 -8.74
C GLN A 474 26.60 6.78 -8.33
N LYS A 475 27.69 7.57 -8.22
CA LYS A 475 27.59 9.00 -7.90
C LYS A 475 26.99 9.76 -9.07
N GLU A 476 27.38 9.45 -10.30
CA GLU A 476 26.78 10.05 -11.49
C GLU A 476 25.30 9.68 -11.60
N LEU A 477 24.95 8.40 -11.38
CA LEU A 477 23.56 7.96 -11.35
C LEU A 477 22.76 8.73 -10.30
N LYS A 478 23.30 8.88 -9.08
CA LYS A 478 22.66 9.62 -8.00
C LYS A 478 22.40 11.08 -8.39
N VAL A 479 23.39 11.76 -8.98
CA VAL A 479 23.24 13.14 -9.46
C VAL A 479 22.17 13.23 -10.54
N ARG A 480 22.17 12.29 -11.51
CA ARG A 480 21.19 12.28 -12.60
C ARG A 480 19.78 12.03 -12.11
N LEU A 481 19.57 11.03 -11.26
CA LEU A 481 18.24 10.73 -10.71
C LEU A 481 17.70 11.89 -9.87
N ASN A 482 18.55 12.58 -9.09
CA ASN A 482 18.12 13.76 -8.36
C ASN A 482 17.67 14.90 -9.29
N ALA A 483 18.34 15.12 -10.41
CA ALA A 483 17.92 16.10 -11.41
C ALA A 483 16.56 15.73 -12.04
N LEU A 484 16.39 14.47 -12.45
CA LEU A 484 15.14 13.97 -13.03
C LEU A 484 13.98 14.04 -12.04
N MET A 485 14.18 13.61 -10.79
CA MET A 485 13.13 13.62 -9.77
C MET A 485 12.74 15.03 -9.35
N LYS A 486 13.68 15.98 -9.35
CA LYS A 486 13.38 17.39 -9.14
C LYS A 486 12.48 17.94 -10.24
N ASP A 487 12.76 17.60 -11.50
CA ASP A 487 11.92 18.00 -12.63
C ASP A 487 10.56 17.29 -12.61
N ALA A 488 10.50 16.01 -12.23
CA ALA A 488 9.26 15.27 -12.02
C ALA A 488 8.37 15.94 -10.96
N LEU A 489 8.94 16.38 -9.83
CA LEU A 489 8.22 17.13 -8.80
C LEU A 489 7.69 18.48 -9.33
N THR A 490 8.49 19.20 -10.12
CA THR A 490 8.04 20.44 -10.76
C THR A 490 6.91 20.21 -11.75
N LEU A 491 6.96 19.12 -12.53
CA LEU A 491 5.88 18.74 -13.45
C LEU A 491 4.61 18.30 -12.71
N ALA A 492 4.75 17.51 -11.64
CA ALA A 492 3.62 17.15 -10.78
C ALA A 492 2.97 18.39 -10.16
N LYS A 493 3.76 19.38 -9.72
CA LYS A 493 3.21 20.67 -9.26
C LYS A 493 2.43 21.40 -10.36
N LYS A 494 2.96 21.44 -11.59
CA LYS A 494 2.26 22.04 -12.74
C LYS A 494 0.95 21.32 -13.07
N ALA A 495 0.94 20.00 -12.91
CA ALA A 495 -0.25 19.16 -13.05
C ALA A 495 -1.18 19.19 -11.82
N LYS A 496 -0.97 20.12 -10.87
CA LYS A 496 -1.81 20.37 -9.68
C LYS A 496 -1.92 19.16 -8.74
N PHE A 497 -0.83 18.42 -8.57
CA PHE A 497 -0.72 17.41 -7.50
C PHE A 497 -0.36 18.05 -6.16
N ASP A 498 -0.89 17.47 -5.09
CA ASP A 498 -0.67 17.96 -3.72
C ASP A 498 0.51 17.24 -3.06
N VAL A 499 0.74 15.98 -3.42
CA VAL A 499 1.81 15.12 -2.89
C VAL A 499 2.33 14.21 -3.98
N LEU A 500 3.62 13.85 -3.91
CA LEU A 500 4.20 12.79 -4.72
C LEU A 500 4.71 11.67 -3.81
N ASN A 501 4.19 10.46 -4.03
CA ASN A 501 4.46 9.25 -3.27
C ASN A 501 5.48 8.38 -4.01
N ALA A 502 6.39 7.77 -3.26
CA ALA A 502 7.35 6.82 -3.78
C ALA A 502 7.55 5.68 -2.78
N LEU A 503 8.02 4.54 -3.27
CA LEU A 503 8.49 3.43 -2.44
C LEU A 503 10.03 3.40 -2.42
N THR A 504 10.63 2.60 -1.56
CA THR A 504 12.10 2.39 -1.54
C THR A 504 12.62 1.44 -2.64
N LEU A 505 11.74 0.99 -3.55
CA LEU A 505 12.08 0.15 -4.70
C LEU A 505 12.98 0.87 -5.74
N LEU A 506 13.46 0.13 -6.75
CA LEU A 506 14.40 0.60 -7.76
C LEU A 506 15.64 1.24 -7.12
N ASP A 507 16.13 2.35 -7.69
CA ASP A 507 17.23 3.16 -7.18
C ASP A 507 16.71 4.36 -6.36
N ASN A 508 15.46 4.32 -5.88
CA ASN A 508 14.83 5.43 -5.16
C ASN A 508 15.63 5.92 -3.95
N PRO A 509 16.28 5.05 -3.14
CA PRO A 509 17.12 5.49 -2.03
C PRO A 509 18.15 6.57 -2.38
N LEU A 510 18.63 6.64 -3.64
CA LEU A 510 19.59 7.64 -4.08
C LEU A 510 19.07 9.08 -4.06
N PHE A 511 17.75 9.30 -4.12
CA PHE A 511 17.18 10.64 -4.22
C PHE A 511 16.13 10.97 -3.16
N LEU A 512 15.57 9.99 -2.43
CA LEU A 512 14.47 10.22 -1.49
C LEU A 512 14.81 11.32 -0.47
N GLU A 513 15.96 11.22 0.21
CA GLU A 513 16.34 12.19 1.24
C GLU A 513 16.66 13.57 0.64
N GLU A 514 17.45 13.62 -0.43
CA GLU A 514 17.86 14.88 -1.09
C GLU A 514 16.68 15.64 -1.71
N GLN A 515 15.72 14.90 -2.28
CA GLN A 515 14.47 15.48 -2.77
C GLN A 515 13.45 15.72 -1.66
N LYS A 516 13.80 15.51 -0.38
CA LYS A 516 12.98 15.80 0.81
C LYS A 516 11.72 14.94 0.93
N PHE A 517 11.76 13.71 0.46
CA PHE A 517 10.72 12.74 0.76
C PHE A 517 10.77 12.38 2.25
N GLY A 518 9.64 12.52 2.93
CA GLY A 518 9.46 12.08 4.30
C GLY A 518 9.06 10.62 4.36
N ALA A 519 9.57 9.87 5.34
CA ALA A 519 9.20 8.49 5.52
C ALA A 519 7.72 8.37 5.95
N GLY A 520 6.95 7.57 5.22
CA GLY A 520 5.61 7.16 5.60
C GLY A 520 5.65 6.10 6.71
N ASP A 521 4.49 5.87 7.31
CA ASP A 521 4.22 4.80 8.26
C ASP A 521 3.91 3.45 7.57
N GLY A 522 3.40 3.50 6.33
CA GLY A 522 3.10 2.34 5.52
C GLY A 522 4.31 1.58 4.98
N GLN A 523 4.22 0.25 4.98
CA GLN A 523 5.08 -0.66 4.23
C GLN A 523 4.25 -1.42 3.20
N LEU A 524 4.89 -1.80 2.09
CA LEU A 524 4.31 -2.65 1.06
C LEU A 524 5.13 -3.94 0.96
N HIS A 525 4.47 -5.06 1.23
CA HIS A 525 5.09 -6.37 1.16
C HIS A 525 4.75 -7.03 -0.18
N TYR A 526 5.76 -7.54 -0.87
CA TYR A 526 5.63 -8.23 -2.14
C TYR A 526 5.61 -9.73 -1.91
N TYR A 527 4.76 -10.43 -2.66
CA TYR A 527 4.58 -11.87 -2.56
C TYR A 527 4.55 -12.49 -3.96
N LEU A 528 5.05 -13.72 -4.05
CA LEU A 528 4.88 -14.56 -5.22
C LEU A 528 4.07 -15.80 -4.85
N TYR A 529 2.96 -16.01 -5.54
CA TYR A 529 2.14 -17.20 -5.39
C TYR A 529 2.73 -18.34 -6.22
N ASN A 530 2.86 -19.53 -5.62
CA ASN A 530 3.42 -20.73 -6.23
C ASN A 530 4.84 -20.56 -6.80
N TYR A 531 5.64 -19.68 -6.22
CA TYR A 531 7.04 -19.49 -6.59
C TYR A 531 7.88 -19.20 -5.36
N ARG A 532 9.00 -19.92 -5.20
CA ARG A 532 10.01 -19.68 -4.18
C ARG A 532 11.16 -18.89 -4.77
N THR A 533 11.66 -17.93 -4.00
CA THR A 533 12.92 -17.23 -4.27
C THR A 533 13.51 -16.70 -2.98
N ALA A 534 14.82 -16.51 -2.96
CA ALA A 534 15.50 -15.84 -1.85
C ALA A 534 15.02 -14.41 -1.68
N LEU A 535 15.07 -13.92 -0.43
CA LEU A 535 14.67 -12.55 -0.08
C LEU A 535 15.34 -11.53 -1.02
N ILE A 536 14.52 -10.59 -1.48
CA ILE A 536 14.89 -9.54 -2.40
C ILE A 536 15.01 -8.23 -1.62
N PRO A 537 16.12 -7.49 -1.77
CA PRO A 537 16.29 -6.20 -1.11
C PRO A 537 15.19 -5.20 -1.50
N GLY A 538 14.51 -4.63 -0.52
CA GLY A 538 13.44 -3.64 -0.73
C GLY A 538 13.86 -2.19 -0.58
N GLY A 539 15.17 -1.89 -0.53
CA GLY A 539 15.70 -0.53 -0.44
C GLY A 539 15.77 0.07 0.96
N VAL A 540 15.60 -0.74 2.01
CA VAL A 540 15.72 -0.31 3.42
C VAL A 540 16.79 -1.08 4.18
N ASN A 541 17.40 -0.45 5.17
CA ASN A 541 18.30 -1.09 6.13
C ASN A 541 17.55 -1.62 7.38
N ASP A 542 18.28 -2.18 8.34
CA ASP A 542 17.72 -2.71 9.60
C ASP A 542 16.98 -1.67 10.44
N LYS A 543 17.24 -0.37 10.22
CA LYS A 543 16.54 0.75 10.87
C LYS A 543 15.33 1.24 10.06
N ASN A 544 14.96 0.51 9.00
CA ASN A 544 13.88 0.85 8.09
C ASN A 544 14.07 2.23 7.40
N LEU A 545 15.32 2.64 7.19
CA LEU A 545 15.70 3.86 6.48
C LEU A 545 16.16 3.52 5.05
N PRO A 546 15.99 4.43 4.07
CA PRO A 546 16.47 4.22 2.70
C PRO A 546 17.96 3.86 2.70
N SER A 547 18.34 2.88 1.87
CA SER A 547 19.71 2.39 1.85
C SER A 547 20.19 2.06 0.45
N ASP A 548 21.24 2.78 0.03
CA ASP A 548 21.95 2.58 -1.24
C ASP A 548 22.56 1.17 -1.36
N LYS A 549 22.80 0.49 -0.23
CA LYS A 549 23.32 -0.89 -0.19
C LYS A 549 22.25 -1.95 -0.40
N HIS A 550 20.98 -1.61 -0.17
CA HIS A 550 19.84 -2.53 -0.24
C HIS A 550 18.85 -2.15 -1.35
N MET A 551 19.21 -1.18 -2.20
CA MET A 551 18.43 -0.77 -3.36
C MET A 551 18.55 -1.77 -4.52
N GLY A 552 17.77 -1.59 -5.57
CA GLY A 552 17.88 -2.38 -6.81
C GLY A 552 17.38 -3.81 -6.71
N GLY A 553 16.74 -4.25 -5.62
CA GLY A 553 16.12 -5.57 -5.57
C GLY A 553 14.77 -5.62 -6.29
N VAL A 554 13.81 -4.80 -5.84
CA VAL A 554 12.47 -4.72 -6.42
C VAL A 554 12.45 -3.70 -7.56
N GLY A 555 12.15 -4.16 -8.77
CA GLY A 555 11.92 -3.34 -9.96
C GLY A 555 10.46 -3.31 -10.43
N VAL A 556 9.54 -4.07 -9.82
CA VAL A 556 8.09 -4.01 -10.13
C VAL A 556 7.42 -2.93 -9.29
N VAL A 557 6.71 -2.01 -9.94
CA VAL A 557 5.86 -1.01 -9.30
C VAL A 557 4.40 -1.42 -9.47
N MET A 558 3.73 -1.69 -8.35
CA MET A 558 2.33 -2.15 -8.30
C MET A 558 1.38 -0.96 -8.12
N LEU A 559 0.15 -1.10 -8.62
CA LEU A 559 -0.85 -0.03 -8.67
C LEU A 559 -1.66 0.17 -7.39
#